data_AF-A0A966KID3-F1
#
_entry.id   AF-A0A966KID3-F1
#
_cell.length_a   1.000
_cell.length_b   1.000
_cell.length_c   1.000
_cell.angle_alpha   90.00
_cell.angle_beta   90.00
_cell.angle_gamma   90.00
#
_symmetry.space_group_name_H-M   'P 1'
#
loop_
_entity.id
_entity.type
_entity.pdbx_description
1 polymer ?
#
loop_
_entity_poly.entity_id
_entity_poly.type
_entity_poly.pdbx_seq_one_letter_code
_entity_poly.pdbx_strand_id
1 'polypeptide(L)' 'NGCGVPIDRQDSLFDLFATTKHEGMGLGLWLCQYIVTRNGGKINFDRNFNQGAAFEIEFPSLS' A
#
# COMPACT_ATOMS: atom_id res chain seq x y z
N ASN A 1 9.33 -4.58 13.94
CA ASN A 1 9.49 -4.02 12.58
C ASN A 1 9.93 -5.11 11.62
N GLY A 2 9.28 -5.22 10.46
CA GLY A 2 9.62 -6.19 9.41
C GLY A 2 10.74 -5.70 8.48
N CYS A 3 11.06 -6.47 7.44
CA CYS A 3 12.13 -6.15 6.48
C CYS A 3 11.81 -5.02 5.49
N GLY A 4 10.59 -4.49 5.49
CA GLY A 4 10.16 -3.48 4.53
C GLY A 4 9.84 -4.04 3.14
N VAL A 5 9.87 -3.16 2.13
CA VAL A 5 9.54 -3.49 0.74
C VAL A 5 10.76 -3.24 -0.16
N PRO A 6 11.25 -4.28 -0.88
CA PRO A 6 12.31 -4.14 -1.88
C PRO A 6 11.97 -3.08 -2.94
N ILE A 7 12.98 -2.32 -3.39
CA ILE A 7 12.80 -1.18 -4.31
C ILE A 7 12.10 -1.57 -5.61
N ASP A 8 12.41 -2.75 -6.15
CA ASP A 8 11.86 -3.33 -7.37
C ASP A 8 10.37 -3.73 -7.24
N ARG A 9 9.82 -3.75 -6.02
CA ARG A 9 8.43 -4.10 -5.74
C ARG A 9 7.56 -2.94 -5.29
N GLN A 10 8.15 -1.78 -5.02
CA GLN A 10 7.41 -0.64 -4.47
C GLN A 10 6.33 -0.13 -5.44
N ASP A 11 6.62 -0.14 -6.74
CA ASP A 11 5.72 0.39 -7.75
C ASP A 11 4.53 -0.53 -8.05
N SER A 12 4.68 -1.84 -7.80
CA SER A 12 3.61 -2.84 -8.00
C SER A 12 2.82 -3.17 -6.73
N LEU A 13 3.06 -2.48 -5.61
CA LEU A 13 2.45 -2.81 -4.31
C LEU A 13 0.92 -2.84 -4.33
N PHE A 14 0.31 -2.01 -5.16
CA PHE A 14 -1.13 -1.87 -5.27
C PHE A 14 -1.72 -2.62 -6.47
N ASP A 15 -0.92 -3.37 -7.21
CA ASP A 15 -1.41 -4.18 -8.33
C ASP A 15 -2.19 -5.40 -7.83
N LEU A 16 -3.16 -5.84 -8.62
CA LEU A 16 -3.86 -7.11 -8.38
C LEU A 16 -2.86 -8.26 -8.39
N PHE A 17 -3.00 -9.16 -7.41
CA PHE A 17 -2.15 -10.34 -7.24
C PHE A 17 -0.68 -10.06 -6.85
N ALA A 18 -0.33 -8.82 -6.48
CA ALA A 18 0.98 -8.51 -5.94
C ALA A 18 1.20 -9.21 -4.59
N THR A 19 2.06 -10.23 -4.58
CA THR A 19 2.36 -11.03 -3.38
C THR A 19 3.79 -11.56 -3.39
N THR A 20 4.33 -11.78 -2.20
CA THR A 20 5.60 -12.48 -1.97
C THR A 20 5.38 -13.79 -1.21
N LYS A 21 4.13 -14.06 -0.82
CA LYS A 21 3.74 -15.21 0.00
C LYS A 21 3.18 -16.30 -0.89
N HIS A 22 3.62 -17.53 -0.66
CA HIS A 22 3.21 -18.71 -1.42
C HIS A 22 1.69 -18.97 -1.38
N GLU A 23 1.02 -18.67 -0.26
CA GLU A 23 -0.42 -18.89 -0.07
C GLU A 23 -1.25 -17.58 -0.10
N GLY A 24 -0.62 -16.43 -0.34
CA GLY A 24 -1.31 -15.14 -0.33
C GLY A 24 -1.79 -14.74 -1.71
N MET A 25 -3.09 -14.50 -1.89
CA MET A 25 -3.64 -14.07 -3.19
C MET A 25 -3.20 -12.66 -3.64
N GLY A 26 -2.56 -11.84 -2.78
CA GLY A 26 -2.09 -10.51 -3.17
C GLY A 26 -3.20 -9.49 -3.46
N LEU A 27 -4.35 -9.61 -2.78
CA LEU A 27 -5.51 -8.73 -3.02
C LEU A 27 -5.65 -7.59 -2.00
N GLY A 28 -4.94 -7.67 -0.87
CA GLY A 28 -5.17 -6.78 0.27
C GLY A 28 -4.88 -5.31 -0.03
N LEU A 29 -3.68 -5.00 -0.54
CA LEU A 29 -3.28 -3.61 -0.82
C LEU A 29 -4.09 -2.99 -1.96
N TRP A 30 -4.37 -3.76 -3.02
CA TRP A 30 -5.28 -3.33 -4.08
C TRP A 30 -6.66 -2.97 -3.52
N LEU A 31 -7.23 -3.81 -2.65
CA LEU A 31 -8.53 -3.55 -2.02
C LEU A 31 -8.49 -2.30 -1.12
N CYS A 32 -7.41 -2.09 -0.37
CA CYS A 32 -7.20 -0.87 0.41
C CYS A 32 -7.21 0.38 -0.49
N GLN A 33 -6.46 0.36 -1.60
CA GLN A 33 -6.45 1.47 -2.56
C GLN A 33 -7.84 1.71 -3.14
N TYR A 34 -8.55 0.65 -3.55
CA TYR A 34 -9.91 0.76 -4.05
C TYR A 34 -10.86 1.42 -3.02
N ILE A 35 -10.84 0.96 -1.77
CA ILE A 35 -11.70 1.50 -0.69
C ILE A 35 -11.34 2.96 -0.40
N VAL A 36 -10.06 3.28 -0.21
CA VAL A 36 -9.61 4.64 0.12
C VAL A 36 -9.97 5.61 -0.99
N THR A 37 -9.68 5.27 -2.25
CA THR A 37 -10.01 6.11 -3.41
C THR A 37 -11.51 6.29 -3.59
N ARG A 38 -12.33 5.24 -3.37
CA ARG A 38 -13.79 5.36 -3.40
C ARG A 38 -14.32 6.35 -2.35
N ASN A 39 -13.66 6.47 -1.21
CA ASN A 39 -14.01 7.41 -0.14
C ASN A 39 -13.35 8.79 -0.33
N GLY A 40 -12.84 9.10 -1.53
CA GLY A 40 -12.22 10.40 -1.85
C GLY A 40 -10.82 10.60 -1.28
N GLY A 41 -10.25 9.58 -0.65
CA GLY A 41 -8.90 9.62 -0.11
C GLY A 41 -7.82 9.14 -1.08
N LYS A 42 -6.58 9.18 -0.62
CA LYS A 42 -5.39 8.65 -1.30
C LYS A 42 -4.61 7.77 -0.35
N ILE A 43 -4.05 6.67 -0.85
CA ILE A 43 -3.12 5.83 -0.10
C ILE A 43 -1.78 5.76 -0.85
N ASN A 44 -0.68 5.92 -0.13
CA ASN A 44 0.68 5.84 -0.68
C ASN A 44 1.57 4.96 0.21
N PHE A 45 2.63 4.41 -0.38
CA PHE A 45 3.74 3.80 0.37
C PHE A 45 4.78 4.88 0.70
N ASP A 46 5.14 5.03 1.97
CA ASP A 46 6.19 5.97 2.39
C ASP A 46 7.57 5.36 2.10
N ARG A 47 8.20 5.86 1.05
CA ARG A 47 9.53 5.43 0.60
C ARG A 47 10.66 5.90 1.52
N ASN A 48 10.41 6.90 2.36
CA ASN A 48 11.41 7.45 3.29
C ASN A 48 11.40 6.71 4.64
N PHE A 49 10.37 5.90 4.90
CA PHE A 49 10.29 5.10 6.11
C PHE A 49 11.30 3.94 6.07
N ASN A 50 12.32 4.02 6.92
CA ASN A 50 13.46 3.07 6.93
C ASN A 50 13.38 2.00 8.03
N GLN A 51 12.31 1.95 8.82
CA GLN A 51 12.13 0.99 9.93
C GLN A 51 11.08 -0.09 9.61
N GLY A 52 10.97 -0.50 8.34
CA GLY A 52 10.01 -1.51 7.88
C GLY A 52 9.22 -1.01 6.68
N ALA A 53 7.90 -1.08 6.76
CA ALA A 53 7.00 -0.56 5.73
C ALA A 53 5.99 0.38 6.38
N ALA A 54 5.77 1.54 5.79
CA ALA A 54 4.74 2.48 6.20
C ALA A 54 3.86 2.86 5.00
N PHE A 55 2.58 3.06 5.29
CA PHE A 55 1.58 3.48 4.33
C PHE A 55 0.85 4.69 4.89
N GLU A 56 0.67 5.71 4.06
CA GLU A 56 0.02 6.96 4.42
C GLU A 56 -1.34 7.01 3.75
N ILE A 57 -2.36 7.41 4.50
CA ILE A 57 -3.71 7.60 4.00
C ILE A 57 -4.11 9.05 4.26
N GLU A 58 -4.48 9.74 3.19
CA GLU A 58 -4.93 11.12 3.21
C GLU A 58 -6.40 11.18 2.82
N PHE A 59 -7.19 11.95 3.56
CA PHE A 59 -8.58 12.26 3.20
C PHE A 59 -8.75 13.78 3.08
N PRO A 60 -9.67 14.25 2.22
CA PRO A 60 -10.05 15.65 2.17
C PRO A 60 -10.57 16.09 3.54
N SER A 61 -10.08 17.22 4.06
CA SER A 61 -10.71 17.85 5.21
C SER A 61 -12.01 18.52 4.77
N LEU A 62 -13.08 18.36 5.54
CA LEU A 62 -14.28 19.18 5.40
C LEU A 62 -13.90 20.63 5.73
N SER A 63 -13.96 21.50 4.71
CA SER A 63 -13.86 22.96 4.84
C SER A 63 -15.23 23.57 5.09
#